data_AF-A0A839JRZ3-F1
#
_entry.id   AF-A0A839JRZ3-F1
#
_cell.length_a   1.000
_cell.length_b   1.000
_cell.length_c   1.000
_cell.angle_alpha   90.00
_cell.angle_beta   90.00
_cell.angle_gamma   90.00
#
_symmetry.space_group_name_H-M   'P 1'
#
loop_
_entity.id
_entity.type
_entity.pdbx_description
1 polymer ?
#
loop_
_entity_poly.entity_id
_entity_poly.type
_entity_poly.pdbx_seq_one_letter_code
_entity_poly.pdbx_strand_id
1 'polypeptide(L)'
;MITLLTLSLSLGLVALPLIGSSPTEKKSDPLPEIQAQAEVSQPTGRIMHSGFSPDDPRQRMVAEAYDLGGLDFVSLIECENGLRNPKAIGDGGMSFGLCQLNIRRHGEPLEEERNDRTYQLSVCYQKRKGGTKFYGPQRLIGGKRCGKVVKDRFYFL
;
A
#
# COMPACT_ATOMS: atom_id res chain seq x y z
N MET A 1 12.37 35.46 -66.10
CA MET A 1 12.91 34.22 -65.50
C MET A 1 11.74 33.45 -64.92
N ILE A 2 11.29 32.42 -65.64
CA ILE A 2 10.21 31.52 -65.23
C ILE A 2 10.90 30.24 -64.78
N THR A 3 10.83 29.93 -63.49
CA THR A 3 11.36 28.69 -62.95
C THR A 3 10.18 27.74 -62.76
N LEU A 4 9.97 26.86 -63.74
CA LEU A 4 9.16 25.66 -63.60
C LEU A 4 9.99 24.66 -62.78
N LEU A 5 9.44 24.15 -61.67
CA LEU A 5 9.94 22.92 -61.05
C LEU A 5 8.76 22.05 -60.63
N THR A 6 8.77 20.88 -61.24
CA THR A 6 7.79 19.80 -61.27
C THR A 6 7.62 19.16 -59.89
N LEU A 7 6.40 19.18 -59.34
CA LEU A 7 6.05 18.42 -58.14
C LEU A 7 5.69 16.98 -58.57
N SER A 8 6.64 16.07 -58.49
CA SER A 8 6.41 14.63 -58.70
C SER A 8 5.66 14.05 -57.50
N LEU A 9 4.39 13.69 -57.70
CA LEU A 9 3.54 13.03 -56.71
C LEU A 9 3.81 11.52 -56.75
N SER A 10 4.72 11.03 -55.92
CA SER A 10 4.90 9.59 -55.69
C SER A 10 3.88 9.10 -54.66
N LEU A 11 2.87 8.37 -55.13
CA LEU A 11 1.98 7.57 -54.30
C LEU A 11 2.80 6.45 -53.61
N GLY A 12 3.20 6.69 -52.36
CA GLY A 12 3.71 5.65 -51.49
C GLY A 12 2.53 4.86 -50.90
N LEU A 13 2.29 3.65 -51.43
CA LEU A 13 1.48 2.63 -50.75
C LEU A 13 2.16 2.29 -49.42
N VAL A 14 1.63 2.83 -48.31
CA VAL A 14 2.01 2.36 -46.98
C VAL A 14 1.12 1.16 -46.67
N ALA A 15 1.71 -0.03 -46.74
CA ALA A 15 1.09 -1.26 -46.28
C ALA A 15 0.75 -1.14 -44.79
N LEU A 16 -0.54 -1.19 -44.45
CA LEU A 16 -1.01 -1.37 -43.09
C LEU A 16 -0.54 -2.73 -42.57
N PRO A 17 0.16 -2.84 -41.44
CA PRO A 17 0.28 -4.11 -40.76
C PRO A 17 -1.11 -4.45 -40.18
N LEU A 18 -1.73 -5.49 -40.73
CA LEU A 18 -2.82 -6.22 -40.11
C LEU A 18 -2.30 -6.81 -38.80
N ILE A 19 -2.40 -6.04 -37.72
CA ILE A 19 -2.22 -6.57 -36.36
C ILE A 19 -3.47 -7.39 -36.08
N GLY A 20 -3.34 -8.70 -36.23
CA GLY A 20 -4.37 -9.67 -35.86
C GLY A 20 -4.78 -9.46 -34.41
N SER A 21 -6.08 -9.41 -34.18
CA SER A 21 -6.69 -9.55 -32.86
C SER A 21 -6.23 -10.87 -32.25
N SER A 22 -5.29 -10.82 -31.31
CA SER A 22 -5.10 -11.92 -30.37
C SER A 22 -6.23 -11.84 -29.34
N PRO A 23 -6.97 -12.93 -29.08
CA PRO A 23 -7.83 -12.97 -27.92
C PRO A 23 -6.91 -12.97 -26.71
N THR A 24 -6.70 -11.81 -26.08
CA THR A 24 -6.21 -11.80 -24.71
C THR A 24 -7.39 -12.12 -23.82
N GLU A 25 -7.81 -13.38 -23.84
CA GLU A 25 -8.26 -14.02 -22.61
C GLU A 25 -7.08 -13.93 -21.65
N LYS A 26 -6.95 -12.80 -20.96
CA LYS A 26 -6.27 -12.78 -19.68
C LYS A 26 -7.17 -13.56 -18.75
N LYS A 27 -6.99 -14.88 -18.80
CA LYS A 27 -7.14 -15.78 -17.67
C LYS A 27 -6.63 -15.00 -16.48
N SER A 28 -7.56 -14.57 -15.63
CA SER A 28 -7.27 -14.08 -14.31
C SER A 28 -6.43 -15.19 -13.67
N ASP A 29 -5.12 -14.97 -13.61
CA ASP A 29 -4.28 -15.76 -12.73
C ASP A 29 -4.99 -15.72 -11.38
N PRO A 30 -5.29 -16.87 -10.76
CA PRO A 30 -5.77 -16.87 -9.39
C PRO A 30 -4.75 -16.03 -8.62
N LEU A 31 -5.24 -14.99 -7.93
CA LEU A 31 -4.47 -14.34 -6.87
C LEU A 31 -3.76 -15.47 -6.11
N PRO A 32 -2.44 -15.40 -5.89
CA PRO A 32 -1.76 -16.42 -5.10
C PRO A 32 -2.56 -16.51 -3.81
N GLU A 33 -3.25 -17.65 -3.69
CA GLU A 33 -4.04 -18.02 -2.53
C GLU A 33 -3.11 -17.72 -1.36
N ILE A 34 -3.52 -16.75 -0.53
CA ILE A 34 -2.72 -16.28 0.58
C ILE A 34 -2.70 -17.44 1.59
N GLN A 35 -1.90 -18.46 1.29
CA GLN A 35 -1.35 -19.43 2.21
C GLN A 35 -0.21 -18.77 2.99
N ALA A 36 -0.35 -17.48 3.31
CA ALA A 36 0.24 -16.97 4.53
C ALA A 36 -0.69 -17.41 5.66
N GLN A 37 -0.62 -18.70 5.99
CA GLN A 37 -0.61 -19.07 7.40
C GLN A 37 0.60 -18.37 8.02
N ALA A 38 0.48 -17.05 8.25
CA ALA A 38 0.92 -16.56 9.52
C ALA A 38 0.11 -17.40 10.50
N GLU A 39 0.73 -18.43 11.08
CA GLU A 39 0.25 -18.96 12.35
C GLU A 39 -0.20 -17.74 13.13
N VAL A 40 -1.48 -17.73 13.53
CA VAL A 40 -2.03 -16.67 14.37
C VAL A 40 -1.34 -16.80 15.72
N SER A 41 -0.07 -16.40 15.74
CA SER A 41 0.70 -16.22 16.95
C SER A 41 -0.11 -15.22 17.72
N GLN A 42 -0.57 -15.63 18.90
CA GLN A 42 -1.26 -14.68 19.76
C GLN A 42 -0.33 -13.48 19.91
N PRO A 43 -0.85 -12.26 19.72
CA PRO A 43 -0.01 -11.09 19.77
C PRO A 43 0.76 -11.12 21.08
N THR A 44 2.07 -10.93 21.02
CA THR A 44 2.94 -11.20 22.17
C THR A 44 2.58 -10.36 23.39
N GLY A 45 1.81 -9.28 23.20
CA GLY A 45 1.40 -8.36 24.25
C GLY A 45 2.58 -7.60 24.87
N ARG A 46 3.78 -7.74 24.27
CA ARG A 46 5.05 -7.21 24.81
C ARG A 46 5.25 -5.74 24.51
N ILE A 47 4.35 -5.11 23.76
CA ILE A 47 4.48 -3.72 23.33
C ILE A 47 3.14 -3.00 23.43
N MET A 48 3.20 -1.74 23.84
CA MET A 48 2.03 -0.88 24.00
C MET A 48 2.31 0.51 23.43
N HIS A 49 1.25 1.20 23.02
CA HIS A 49 1.31 2.59 22.60
C HIS A 49 0.87 3.50 23.75
N SER A 50 1.75 4.43 24.17
CA SER A 50 1.56 5.37 25.28
C SER A 50 0.37 6.33 25.13
N GLY A 51 -0.09 6.56 23.91
CA GLY A 51 -1.28 7.37 23.64
C GLY A 51 -2.61 6.63 23.77
N PHE A 52 -2.60 5.32 24.06
CA PHE A 52 -3.80 4.49 24.23
C PHE A 52 -3.85 3.94 25.66
N SER A 53 -5.05 3.76 26.21
CA SER A 53 -5.20 3.09 27.51
C SER A 53 -4.80 1.61 27.38
N PRO A 54 -4.46 0.92 28.50
CA PRO A 54 -4.08 -0.48 28.44
C PRO A 54 -5.15 -1.44 27.91
N ASP A 55 -6.41 -1.11 28.14
CA ASP A 55 -7.59 -1.85 27.68
C ASP A 55 -8.08 -1.42 26.29
N ASP A 56 -7.41 -0.45 25.66
CA ASP A 56 -7.82 0.05 24.35
C ASP A 56 -7.70 -1.06 23.29
N PRO A 57 -8.76 -1.34 22.51
CA PRO A 57 -8.73 -2.38 21.48
C PRO A 57 -7.64 -2.14 20.41
N ARG A 58 -7.15 -0.90 20.27
CA ARG A 58 -6.03 -0.56 19.38
C ARG A 58 -4.69 -1.12 19.87
N GLN A 59 -4.52 -1.42 21.16
CA GLN A 59 -3.30 -2.09 21.65
C GLN A 59 -3.08 -3.44 20.98
N ARG A 60 -4.16 -4.15 20.66
CA ARG A 60 -4.06 -5.40 19.89
C ARG A 60 -3.45 -5.18 18.51
N MET A 61 -3.81 -4.08 17.84
CA MET A 61 -3.23 -3.72 16.55
C MET A 61 -1.75 -3.34 16.66
N VAL A 62 -1.37 -2.64 17.74
CA VAL A 62 0.04 -2.32 18.05
C VAL A 62 0.85 -3.61 18.15
N ALA A 63 0.37 -4.58 18.93
CA ALA A 63 1.04 -5.86 19.13
C ALA A 63 1.12 -6.67 17.83
N GLU A 64 0.01 -6.82 17.10
CA GLU A 64 0.00 -7.58 15.83
C GLU A 64 0.92 -6.96 14.77
N ALA A 65 0.97 -5.63 14.65
CA ALA A 65 1.90 -4.96 13.75
C ALA A 65 3.35 -5.15 14.19
N TYR A 66 3.63 -5.11 15.50
CA TYR A 66 4.97 -5.36 16.00
C TYR A 66 5.42 -6.81 15.75
N ASP A 67 4.57 -7.79 15.99
CA ASP A 67 4.91 -9.20 15.78
C ASP A 67 5.17 -9.51 14.29
N LEU A 68 4.49 -8.81 13.38
CA LEU A 68 4.69 -8.97 11.94
C LEU A 68 6.02 -8.39 11.43
N GLY A 69 6.44 -7.22 11.94
CA GLY A 69 7.55 -6.48 11.30
C GLY A 69 8.39 -5.61 12.23
N GLY A 70 8.28 -5.83 13.54
CA GLY A 70 9.00 -5.14 14.59
C GLY A 70 8.66 -3.65 14.70
N LEU A 71 9.51 -2.94 15.44
CA LEU A 71 9.32 -1.52 15.75
C LEU A 71 9.22 -0.63 14.50
N ASP A 72 9.93 -0.99 13.42
CA ASP A 72 9.88 -0.25 12.16
C ASP A 72 8.52 -0.37 11.48
N PHE A 73 7.89 -1.55 11.52
CA PHE A 73 6.60 -1.74 10.87
C PHE A 73 5.47 -1.09 11.67
N VAL A 74 5.41 -1.29 12.99
CA VAL A 74 4.39 -0.61 13.83
C VAL A 74 4.52 0.92 13.76
N SER A 75 5.75 1.45 13.70
CA SER A 75 5.99 2.89 13.50
C SER A 75 5.52 3.38 12.14
N LEU A 76 5.59 2.53 11.10
CA LEU A 76 5.07 2.88 9.79
C LEU A 76 3.56 3.03 9.82
N ILE A 77 2.85 2.08 10.44
CA ILE A 77 1.39 2.13 10.57
C ILE A 77 0.96 3.38 11.37
N GLU A 78 1.66 3.67 12.46
CA GLU A 78 1.44 4.88 13.26
C GLU A 78 1.61 6.16 12.44
N CYS A 79 2.59 6.21 11.55
CA CYS A 79 2.80 7.39 10.70
C CYS A 79 1.77 7.54 9.55
N GLU A 80 1.18 6.45 9.07
CA GLU A 80 0.17 6.49 8.01
C GLU A 80 -1.23 6.78 8.55
N ASN A 81 -1.62 6.14 9.66
CA ASN A 81 -2.99 6.21 10.19
C ASN A 81 -3.07 6.44 11.70
N GLY A 82 -1.95 6.48 12.41
CA GLY A 82 -1.93 6.60 13.87
C GLY A 82 -2.47 5.37 14.59
N LEU A 83 -2.45 4.20 13.93
CA LEU A 83 -3.01 2.94 14.47
C LEU A 83 -4.48 3.09 14.93
N ARG A 84 -5.26 3.98 14.28
CA ARG A 84 -6.58 4.38 14.79
C ARG A 84 -7.72 3.59 14.19
N ASN A 85 -7.78 3.50 12.87
CA ASN A 85 -8.98 3.03 12.21
C ASN A 85 -8.66 2.26 10.92
N PRO A 86 -8.86 0.93 10.90
CA PRO A 86 -8.79 0.14 9.69
C PRO A 86 -9.76 0.60 8.60
N LYS A 87 -10.83 1.32 8.95
CA LYS A 87 -11.81 1.84 7.97
C LYS A 87 -11.48 3.23 7.44
N ALA A 88 -10.30 3.77 7.77
CA ALA A 88 -9.95 5.13 7.39
C ALA A 88 -9.89 5.33 5.87
N ILE A 89 -10.34 6.51 5.45
CA ILE A 89 -10.36 6.94 4.06
C ILE A 89 -9.61 8.26 3.96
N GLY A 90 -8.65 8.31 3.04
CA GLY A 90 -7.85 9.49 2.73
C GLY A 90 -7.88 9.84 1.24
N ASP A 91 -7.13 10.88 0.89
CA ASP A 91 -6.91 11.35 -0.49
C ASP A 91 -8.20 11.47 -1.33
N GLY A 92 -9.27 12.02 -0.73
CA GLY A 92 -10.55 12.23 -1.42
C GLY A 92 -11.27 10.94 -1.80
N GLY A 93 -11.08 9.85 -1.04
CA GLY A 93 -11.70 8.55 -1.33
C GLY A 93 -10.80 7.59 -2.10
N MET A 94 -9.50 7.88 -2.21
CA MET A 94 -8.57 7.11 -3.04
C MET A 94 -7.57 6.28 -2.24
N SER A 95 -7.42 6.54 -0.95
CA SER A 95 -6.45 5.87 -0.08
C SER A 95 -7.16 5.26 1.13
N PHE A 96 -6.83 4.02 1.47
CA PHE A 96 -7.63 3.26 2.42
C PHE A 96 -6.81 2.55 3.50
N GLY A 97 -7.44 2.40 4.66
CA GLY A 97 -7.00 1.53 5.74
C GLY A 97 -5.79 2.02 6.51
N LEU A 98 -5.16 1.08 7.21
CA LEU A 98 -4.07 1.33 8.16
C LEU A 98 -2.82 1.91 7.51
N CYS A 99 -2.56 1.61 6.24
CA CYS A 99 -1.42 2.18 5.51
C CYS A 99 -1.79 3.23 4.47
N GLN A 100 -3.06 3.65 4.43
CA GLN A 100 -3.55 4.63 3.45
C GLN A 100 -3.10 4.27 2.01
N LEU A 101 -3.28 3.00 1.63
CA LEU A 101 -2.85 2.52 0.31
C LEU A 101 -3.75 3.11 -0.76
N ASN A 102 -3.14 3.79 -1.74
CA ASN A 102 -3.84 4.39 -2.85
C ASN A 102 -4.27 3.34 -3.89
N ILE A 103 -5.57 3.24 -4.19
CA ILE A 103 -6.09 2.22 -5.10
C ILE A 103 -5.56 2.34 -6.53
N ARG A 104 -5.23 3.55 -7.00
CA ARG A 104 -4.68 3.75 -8.36
C ARG A 104 -3.32 3.09 -8.52
N ARG A 105 -2.58 2.90 -7.43
CA ARG A 105 -1.21 2.39 -7.43
C ARG A 105 -1.10 0.96 -6.92
N HIS A 106 -2.05 0.51 -6.12
CA HIS A 106 -1.92 -0.75 -5.40
C HIS A 106 -3.01 -1.77 -5.69
N GLY A 107 -4.02 -1.41 -6.50
CA GLY A 107 -5.25 -2.18 -6.65
C GLY A 107 -6.20 -1.96 -5.46
N GLU A 108 -7.46 -2.32 -5.62
CA GLU A 108 -8.42 -2.35 -4.51
C GLU A 108 -7.99 -3.41 -3.48
N PRO A 109 -8.18 -3.18 -2.16
CA PRO A 109 -8.71 -4.24 -1.32
C PRO A 109 -10.21 -4.38 -1.58
N LEU A 110 -10.70 -5.62 -1.71
CA LEU A 110 -12.14 -5.93 -1.84
C LEU A 110 -12.92 -5.30 -0.66
N GLU A 111 -14.15 -4.81 -0.88
CA GLU A 111 -14.88 -4.01 0.13
C GLU A 111 -14.99 -4.69 1.51
N GLU A 112 -15.15 -6.02 1.55
CA GLU A 112 -15.24 -6.78 2.80
C GLU A 112 -13.88 -6.89 3.51
N GLU A 113 -12.83 -7.25 2.77
CA GLU A 113 -11.45 -7.38 3.26
C GLU A 113 -10.87 -6.03 3.69
N ARG A 114 -11.35 -4.95 3.08
CA ARG A 114 -10.96 -3.59 3.40
C ARG A 114 -11.31 -3.18 4.82
N ASN A 115 -12.19 -3.88 5.55
CA ASN A 115 -12.45 -3.56 6.95
C ASN A 115 -11.73 -4.48 7.94
N ASP A 116 -11.12 -5.57 7.46
CA ASP A 116 -10.43 -6.53 8.31
C ASP A 116 -9.02 -6.04 8.68
N ARG A 117 -8.77 -5.94 9.99
CA ARG A 117 -7.50 -5.46 10.53
C ARG A 117 -6.33 -6.38 10.13
N THR A 118 -6.54 -7.69 10.25
CA THR A 118 -5.48 -8.69 10.04
C THR A 118 -5.03 -8.70 8.59
N TYR A 119 -6.00 -8.70 7.67
CA TYR A 119 -5.80 -8.57 6.24
C TYR A 119 -5.06 -7.27 5.90
N GLN A 120 -5.49 -6.13 6.46
CA GLN A 120 -4.79 -4.88 6.20
C GLN A 120 -3.35 -4.89 6.68
N LEU A 121 -3.08 -5.36 7.90
CA LEU A 121 -1.72 -5.48 8.43
C LEU A 121 -0.87 -6.41 7.55
N SER A 122 -1.42 -7.53 7.08
CA SER A 122 -0.70 -8.45 6.19
C SER A 122 -0.38 -7.81 4.85
N VAL A 123 -1.34 -7.15 4.19
CA VAL A 123 -1.14 -6.45 2.91
C VAL A 123 -0.12 -5.34 3.06
N CYS A 124 -0.25 -4.50 4.08
CA CYS A 124 0.71 -3.46 4.44
C CYS A 124 2.14 -4.01 4.56
N TYR A 125 2.28 -5.11 5.30
CA TYR A 125 3.57 -5.75 5.53
C TYR A 125 4.17 -6.30 4.23
N GLN A 126 3.38 -7.01 3.41
CA GLN A 126 3.85 -7.54 2.14
C GLN A 126 4.25 -6.42 1.16
N LYS A 127 3.46 -5.35 1.07
CA LYS A 127 3.79 -4.18 0.23
C LYS A 127 5.10 -3.52 0.68
N ARG A 128 5.32 -3.37 1.99
CA ARG A 128 6.59 -2.88 2.55
C ARG A 128 7.76 -3.79 2.15
N LYS A 129 7.63 -5.10 2.35
CA LYS A 129 8.67 -6.06 1.94
C LYS A 129 8.95 -6.03 0.44
N GLY A 130 7.92 -5.83 -0.38
CA GLY A 130 8.02 -5.67 -1.83
C GLY A 130 8.59 -4.32 -2.29
N GLY A 131 9.05 -3.47 -1.37
CA GLY A 131 9.70 -2.20 -1.70
C GLY A 131 8.73 -1.04 -1.98
N THR A 132 7.45 -1.18 -1.63
CA THR A 132 6.49 -0.07 -1.73
C THR A 132 6.93 1.09 -0.84
N LYS A 133 6.99 2.30 -1.41
CA LYS A 133 7.34 3.51 -0.67
C LYS A 133 6.12 4.03 0.08
N PHE A 134 6.23 4.11 1.40
CA PHE A 134 5.29 4.75 2.31
C PHE A 134 5.78 6.14 2.66
N TYR A 135 4.90 7.15 2.54
CA TYR A 135 5.27 8.55 2.71
C TYR A 135 5.08 9.03 4.14
N GLY A 136 4.15 8.44 4.90
CA GLY A 136 3.92 8.74 6.31
C GLY A 136 5.21 8.79 7.13
N PRO A 137 6.07 7.75 7.12
CA PRO A 137 7.32 7.73 7.88
C PRO A 137 8.30 8.85 7.52
N GLN A 138 8.20 9.40 6.30
CA GLN A 138 9.09 10.44 5.78
C GLN A 138 8.60 11.86 6.14
N ARG A 139 7.33 12.03 6.51
CA ARG A 139 6.76 13.32 6.92
C ARG A 139 7.51 13.88 8.13
N LEU A 140 7.66 15.19 8.20
CA LEU A 140 8.34 15.85 9.32
C LEU A 140 7.35 16.19 10.43
N ILE A 141 7.72 15.89 11.68
CA ILE A 141 7.05 16.30 12.92
C ILE A 141 8.10 17.03 13.75
N GLY A 142 7.91 18.34 13.97
CA GLY A 142 8.88 19.16 14.70
C GLY A 142 10.30 19.11 14.12
N GLY A 143 10.42 19.06 12.79
CA GLY A 143 11.71 19.00 12.07
C GLY A 143 12.36 17.61 12.01
N LYS A 144 11.78 16.56 12.61
CA LYS A 144 12.28 15.18 12.57
C LYS A 144 11.34 14.28 11.77
N ARG A 145 11.87 13.24 11.11
CA ARG A 145 11.04 12.26 10.39
C ARG A 145 10.07 11.54 11.33
N CYS A 146 8.82 11.38 10.93
CA CYS A 146 7.77 10.72 11.71
C CYS A 146 8.24 9.35 12.22
N GLY A 147 8.80 8.51 11.34
CA GLY A 147 9.26 7.17 11.70
C GLY A 147 10.40 7.14 12.75
N LYS A 148 11.05 8.29 13.01
CA LYS A 148 12.00 8.44 14.12
C LYS A 148 11.30 8.90 15.40
N VAL A 149 10.36 9.83 15.29
CA VAL A 149 9.67 10.46 16.43
C VAL A 149 8.67 9.50 17.07
N VAL A 150 7.91 8.75 16.29
CA VAL A 150 6.82 7.94 16.83
C VAL A 150 7.30 6.68 17.56
N LYS A 151 8.55 6.27 17.36
CA LYS A 151 9.15 5.13 18.07
C LYS A 151 9.11 5.32 19.59
N ASP A 152 9.29 6.55 20.04
CA ASP A 152 9.27 6.91 21.47
C ASP A 152 7.87 6.81 22.08
N ARG A 153 6.82 6.61 21.26
CA ARG A 153 5.45 6.39 21.75
C ARG A 153 5.19 4.96 22.16
N PHE A 154 6.06 4.03 21.79
CA PHE A 154 5.91 2.62 22.13
C PHE A 154 6.80 2.25 23.31
N TYR A 155 6.26 1.43 24.22
CA TYR A 155 7.01 0.89 25.34
C TYR A 155 6.77 -0.62 25.45
N PHE A 156 7.74 -1.31 26.03
CA PHE A 156 7.67 -2.75 26.24
C PHE A 156 7.17 -3.06 27.64
N LEU A 157 6.36 -4.12 27.76
CA LEU A 157 5.88 -4.67 29.02
C LEU A 157 6.82 -5.75 29.54
#